data_AF-A0A7C4J0Y3-F1
#
_entry.id   AF-A0A7C4J0Y3-F1
#
_cell.length_a   1.000
_cell.length_b   1.000
_cell.length_c   1.000
_cell.angle_alpha   90.00
_cell.angle_beta   90.00
_cell.angle_gamma   90.00
#
_symmetry.space_group_name_H-M   'P 1'
#
loop_
_entity.id
_entity.type
_entity.pdbx_description
1 polymer ?
#
loop_
_entity_poly.entity_id
_entity_poly.type
_entity_poly.pdbx_seq_one_letter_code
_entity_poly.pdbx_strand_id
1 'polypeptide(L)'
;MNGEALNNNQRTITKSLVLKVVIVALIVIFVLWLIVNIKDYGKVNLIISNEEITSNDQVSVQKFKDNDKIYFFVDRIIKPSLDCNAVTIVIDYYENNSFTHYKQITFEVDKHFKNLSTYIPQQYFKRNGKYQLKVLLDGKLMATREFEVEK
;
A
#
# COMPACT_ATOMS: atom_id res chain seq x y z
N MET A 1 -40.61 -46.04 -31.87
CA MET A 1 -40.81 -44.90 -30.93
C MET A 1 -39.58 -44.68 -30.01
N ASN A 2 -38.34 -44.85 -30.50
CA ASN A 2 -37.13 -44.78 -29.65
C ASN A 2 -36.25 -43.52 -29.88
N GLY A 3 -36.50 -42.74 -30.94
CA GLY A 3 -35.65 -41.61 -31.31
C GLY A 3 -35.83 -40.35 -30.46
N GLU A 4 -37.06 -40.05 -30.01
CA GLU A 4 -37.35 -38.85 -29.22
C GLU A 4 -36.86 -38.95 -27.77
N ALA A 5 -36.94 -40.16 -27.17
CA ALA A 5 -36.46 -40.41 -25.82
C ALA A 5 -34.92 -40.30 -25.70
N LEU A 6 -34.18 -40.80 -26.71
CA LEU A 6 -32.72 -40.68 -26.77
C LEU A 6 -32.26 -39.23 -26.93
N ASN A 7 -32.95 -38.45 -27.78
CA ASN A 7 -32.63 -37.03 -28.02
C ASN A 7 -32.93 -36.15 -26.79
N ASN A 8 -34.04 -36.41 -26.09
CA ASN A 8 -34.38 -35.70 -24.85
C ASN A 8 -33.40 -36.02 -23.71
N ASN A 9 -32.96 -37.28 -23.56
CA ASN A 9 -31.94 -37.63 -22.56
C ASN A 9 -30.59 -37.01 -22.88
N GLN A 10 -30.14 -37.04 -24.15
CA GLN A 10 -28.89 -36.36 -24.55
C GLN A 10 -28.96 -34.86 -24.26
N ARG A 11 -30.02 -34.14 -24.67
CA ARG A 11 -30.20 -32.71 -24.36
C ARG A 11 -30.19 -32.40 -22.86
N THR A 12 -30.79 -33.26 -22.04
CA THR A 12 -30.85 -33.08 -20.59
C THR A 12 -29.46 -33.26 -19.96
N ILE A 13 -28.70 -34.27 -20.42
CA ILE A 13 -27.31 -34.49 -20.02
C ILE A 13 -26.44 -33.30 -20.41
N THR A 14 -26.53 -32.83 -21.66
CA THR A 14 -25.73 -31.68 -22.14
C THR A 14 -26.07 -30.41 -21.36
N LYS A 15 -27.35 -30.13 -21.07
CA LYS A 15 -27.76 -28.97 -20.25
C LYS A 15 -27.20 -29.04 -18.83
N SER A 16 -27.23 -30.21 -18.18
CA SER A 16 -26.68 -30.36 -16.82
C SER A 16 -25.15 -30.20 -16.80
N LEU A 17 -24.48 -30.62 -17.87
CA LEU A 17 -23.03 -30.55 -18.00
C LEU A 17 -22.58 -29.11 -18.25
N VAL A 18 -23.28 -28.39 -19.14
CA VAL A 18 -23.08 -26.95 -19.38
C VAL A 18 -23.30 -26.15 -18.09
N LEU A 19 -24.36 -26.45 -17.32
CA LEU A 19 -24.63 -25.77 -16.06
C LEU A 19 -23.49 -25.95 -15.04
N LYS A 20 -22.94 -27.17 -14.91
CA LYS A 20 -21.79 -27.45 -14.04
C LYS A 20 -20.55 -26.67 -14.46
N VAL A 21 -20.26 -26.62 -15.77
CA VAL A 21 -19.12 -25.87 -16.31
C VAL A 21 -19.26 -24.38 -16.01
N VAL A 22 -20.46 -23.80 -16.17
CA VAL A 22 -20.72 -22.39 -15.85
C VAL A 22 -20.52 -22.10 -14.37
N ILE A 23 -20.99 -22.97 -13.46
CA ILE A 23 -20.80 -22.79 -12.02
C ILE A 23 -19.30 -22.83 -11.66
N VAL A 24 -18.55 -23.78 -12.20
CA VAL A 24 -17.10 -23.87 -11.96
C VAL A 24 -16.38 -22.62 -12.48
N ALA A 25 -16.74 -22.14 -13.67
CA ALA A 25 -16.16 -20.92 -14.23
C ALA A 25 -16.45 -19.69 -13.35
N LEU A 26 -17.67 -19.55 -12.83
CA LEU A 26 -18.03 -18.46 -11.91
C LEU A 26 -17.24 -18.51 -10.60
N ILE A 27 -17.04 -19.70 -10.02
CA ILE A 27 -16.21 -19.86 -8.82
C ILE A 27 -14.77 -19.44 -9.11
N VAL A 28 -14.21 -19.87 -10.25
CA VAL A 28 -12.83 -19.49 -10.63
C VAL A 28 -12.71 -17.98 -10.83
N ILE A 29 -13.67 -17.33 -11.49
CA ILE A 29 -13.69 -15.87 -11.66
C ILE A 29 -13.76 -15.17 -10.30
N PHE A 30 -14.62 -15.65 -9.39
CA PHE A 30 -14.76 -15.08 -8.06
C PHE A 30 -13.47 -15.22 -7.22
N VAL A 31 -12.81 -16.37 -7.27
CA VAL A 31 -11.52 -16.60 -6.59
C VAL A 31 -10.42 -15.71 -7.17
N LEU A 32 -10.33 -15.58 -8.49
CA LEU A 32 -9.39 -14.68 -9.14
C LEU A 32 -9.64 -13.22 -8.75
N TRP A 33 -10.90 -12.80 -8.69
CA TRP A 33 -11.28 -11.47 -8.24
C TRP A 33 -10.87 -11.21 -6.78
N LEU A 34 -11.05 -12.18 -5.88
CA LEU A 34 -10.58 -12.08 -4.49
C LEU A 34 -9.05 -11.92 -4.43
N ILE A 35 -8.29 -12.74 -5.16
CA ILE A 35 -6.82 -12.67 -5.18
C ILE A 35 -6.34 -11.29 -5.65
N VAL A 36 -6.98 -10.72 -6.68
CA VAL A 36 -6.63 -9.39 -7.19
C VAL A 36 -6.92 -8.31 -6.15
N ASN A 37 -8.08 -8.34 -5.50
CA ASN A 37 -8.42 -7.35 -4.46
C ASN A 37 -7.56 -7.48 -3.19
N ILE A 38 -7.04 -8.67 -2.87
CA ILE A 38 -6.15 -8.89 -1.72
C ILE A 38 -4.77 -8.21 -1.94
N LYS A 39 -4.29 -8.06 -3.18
CA LYS A 39 -2.96 -7.48 -3.45
C LYS A 39 -2.80 -6.04 -2.98
N ASP A 40 -3.91 -5.30 -2.88
CA ASP A 40 -3.92 -3.93 -2.37
C ASP A 40 -4.37 -3.85 -0.90
N TYR A 41 -4.87 -4.95 -0.34
CA TYR A 41 -5.38 -5.08 1.02
C TYR A 41 -4.23 -5.05 2.05
N GLY A 42 -3.71 -3.86 2.30
CA GLY A 42 -2.45 -3.70 3.03
C GLY A 42 -1.74 -2.41 2.71
N LYS A 43 -1.86 -1.91 1.48
CA LYS A 43 -1.05 -0.79 1.02
C LYS A 43 -1.28 0.47 1.84
N VAL A 44 -0.17 1.13 2.11
CA VAL A 44 -0.09 2.43 2.78
C VAL A 44 0.19 3.48 1.73
N ASN A 45 -0.48 4.62 1.82
CA ASN A 45 -0.01 5.81 1.10
C ASN A 45 1.05 6.49 1.97
N LEU A 46 2.22 6.72 1.40
CA LEU A 46 3.27 7.52 2.02
C LEU A 46 3.52 8.72 1.12
N ILE A 47 3.22 9.90 1.64
CA ILE A 47 3.47 11.20 1.01
C ILE A 47 4.54 11.92 1.81
N ILE A 48 5.46 12.58 1.11
CA ILE A 48 6.46 13.48 1.71
C ILE A 48 6.21 14.87 1.11
N SER A 49 6.14 15.91 1.93
CA SER A 49 5.83 17.27 1.48
C SER A 49 6.70 18.30 2.18
N ASN A 50 6.84 19.48 1.58
CA ASN A 50 7.47 20.64 2.19
C ASN A 50 6.50 21.50 3.03
N GLU A 51 5.23 21.13 3.03
CA GLU A 51 4.15 21.74 3.80
C GLU A 51 3.36 20.69 4.59
N GLU A 52 2.57 21.16 5.55
CA GLU A 52 1.72 20.27 6.36
C GLU A 52 0.66 19.60 5.48
N ILE A 53 0.49 18.29 5.68
CA ILE A 53 -0.38 17.47 4.83
C ILE A 53 -1.64 17.12 5.63
N THR A 54 -2.78 17.63 5.18
CA THR A 54 -4.08 17.36 5.82
C THR A 54 -4.89 16.27 5.11
N SER A 55 -4.49 15.88 3.91
CA SER A 55 -5.23 14.97 3.03
C SER A 55 -4.31 14.21 2.07
N ASN A 56 -4.82 13.12 1.50
CA ASN A 56 -4.06 12.18 0.68
C ASN A 56 -4.02 12.49 -0.82
N ASP A 57 -4.54 13.65 -1.21
CA ASP A 57 -4.58 14.19 -2.57
C ASP A 57 -3.27 14.87 -3.00
N GLN A 58 -2.36 15.11 -2.05
CA GLN A 58 -1.08 15.75 -2.32
C GLN A 58 -0.09 14.81 -3.01
N VAL A 59 0.71 15.38 -3.91
CA VAL A 59 1.80 14.67 -4.58
C VAL A 59 3.06 14.74 -3.73
N SER A 60 3.81 13.65 -3.65
CA SER A 60 5.08 13.64 -2.92
C SER A 60 6.12 14.53 -3.58
N VAL A 61 6.75 15.38 -2.78
CA VAL A 61 7.91 16.19 -3.15
C VAL A 61 9.14 15.28 -3.26
N GLN A 62 9.86 15.40 -4.37
CA GLN A 62 11.05 14.58 -4.64
C GLN A 62 12.37 15.28 -4.29
N LYS A 63 12.35 16.60 -4.17
CA LYS A 63 13.54 17.43 -3.92
C LYS A 63 13.22 18.53 -2.92
N PHE A 64 14.07 18.66 -1.90
CA PHE A 64 13.97 19.65 -0.83
C PHE A 64 15.21 20.54 -0.84
N LYS A 65 15.01 21.84 -0.61
CA LYS A 65 16.09 22.81 -0.43
C LYS A 65 16.52 22.88 1.04
N ASP A 66 17.66 23.52 1.29
CA ASP A 66 18.09 23.80 2.66
C ASP A 66 17.02 24.60 3.40
N ASN A 67 16.71 24.17 4.63
CA ASN A 67 15.66 24.73 5.50
C ASN A 67 14.21 24.49 5.07
N ASP A 68 13.95 23.75 3.99
CA ASP A 68 12.61 23.24 3.76
C ASP A 68 12.22 22.32 4.93
N LYS A 69 11.02 22.54 5.46
CA LYS A 69 10.44 21.62 6.43
C LYS A 69 10.07 20.34 5.69
N ILE A 70 10.34 19.18 6.28
CA ILE A 70 9.97 17.89 5.68
C ILE A 70 8.85 17.30 6.53
N TYR A 71 7.68 17.17 5.93
CA TYR A 71 6.52 16.50 6.51
C TYR A 71 6.33 15.14 5.86
N PHE A 72 5.77 14.20 6.62
CA PHE A 72 5.26 12.96 6.07
C PHE A 72 3.76 12.84 6.32
N PHE A 73 3.09 12.04 5.50
CA PHE A 73 1.72 11.61 5.70
C PHE A 73 1.61 10.12 5.41
N VAL A 74 0.92 9.42 6.31
CA VAL A 74 0.66 7.98 6.23
C VAL A 74 -0.83 7.75 6.39
N ASP A 75 -1.45 7.10 5.41
CA ASP A 75 -2.79 6.51 5.57
C ASP A 75 -2.82 5.10 4.96
N ARG A 76 -4.01 4.49 4.95
CA ARG A 76 -4.26 3.24 4.25
C ARG A 76 -5.12 3.51 3.02
N ILE A 77 -4.71 2.98 1.88
CA ILE A 77 -5.38 3.23 0.60
C ILE A 77 -6.81 2.66 0.60
N ILE A 78 -7.00 1.47 1.18
CA ILE A 78 -8.29 0.76 1.19
C ILE A 78 -8.94 0.74 2.58
N LYS A 79 -8.12 0.72 3.66
CA LYS A 79 -8.65 0.65 5.02
C LYS A 79 -8.97 2.06 5.53
N PRO A 80 -10.03 2.23 6.34
CA PRO A 80 -10.39 3.54 6.91
C PRO A 80 -9.44 4.02 8.01
N SER A 81 -8.53 3.15 8.47
CA SER A 81 -7.61 3.37 9.58
C SER A 81 -6.29 2.66 9.37
N LEU A 82 -5.24 3.12 10.05
CA LEU A 82 -3.91 2.49 10.05
C LEU A 82 -3.95 1.05 10.55
N ASP A 83 -4.82 0.73 11.52
CA ASP A 83 -5.05 -0.62 12.05
C ASP A 83 -3.74 -1.24 12.57
N CYS A 84 -3.03 -0.47 13.41
CA CYS A 84 -1.77 -0.83 14.06
C CYS A 84 -1.68 -0.16 15.44
N ASN A 85 -0.76 -0.61 16.29
CA ASN A 85 -0.45 0.06 17.56
C ASN A 85 0.75 1.00 17.43
N ALA A 86 1.66 0.72 16.49
CA ALA A 86 2.85 1.52 16.26
C ALA A 86 3.07 1.83 14.79
N VAL A 87 3.40 3.08 14.50
CA VAL A 87 3.91 3.55 13.21
C VAL A 87 5.38 3.93 13.37
N THR A 88 6.26 3.29 12.61
CA THR A 88 7.69 3.64 12.60
C THR A 88 8.06 4.24 11.25
N ILE A 89 8.61 5.46 11.30
CA ILE A 89 9.25 6.11 10.16
C ILE A 89 10.74 5.85 10.26
N VAL A 90 11.27 5.06 9.33
CA VAL A 90 12.71 4.82 9.20
C VAL A 90 13.25 5.73 8.11
N ILE A 91 14.38 6.37 8.40
CA ILE A 91 15.10 7.28 7.52
C ILE A 91 16.41 6.59 7.17
N ASP A 92 16.58 6.30 5.89
CA ASP A 92 17.82 5.77 5.35
C ASP A 92 18.51 6.86 4.52
N TYR A 93 19.84 6.83 4.53
CA TYR A 93 20.69 7.73 3.76
C TYR A 93 21.50 6.92 2.74
N TYR A 94 21.60 7.45 1.52
CA TYR A 94 22.37 6.82 0.47
C TYR A 94 23.87 7.08 0.65
N GLU A 95 24.61 6.04 0.98
CA GLU A 95 26.07 6.10 1.19
C GLU A 95 26.69 4.79 0.69
N ASN A 96 27.88 4.84 0.10
CA ASN A 96 28.59 3.66 -0.41
C ASN A 96 27.74 2.80 -1.39
N ASN A 97 27.08 3.44 -2.36
CA ASN A 97 26.21 2.81 -3.36
C ASN A 97 24.98 2.06 -2.82
N SER A 98 24.54 2.33 -1.60
CA SER A 98 23.32 1.72 -1.05
C SER A 98 22.63 2.60 -0.02
N PHE A 99 21.32 2.38 0.18
CA PHE A 99 20.60 3.00 1.29
C PHE A 99 20.91 2.26 2.59
N THR A 100 21.40 3.00 3.59
CA THR A 100 21.74 2.48 4.91
C THR A 100 20.93 3.19 5.99
N HIS A 101 20.61 2.45 7.06
CA HIS A 101 19.84 3.00 8.18
C HIS A 101 20.53 4.22 8.79
N TYR A 102 19.80 5.33 8.91
CA TYR A 102 20.33 6.56 9.49
C TYR A 102 19.62 6.95 10.78
N LYS A 103 18.28 7.06 10.75
CA LYS A 103 17.45 7.46 11.91
C LYS A 103 16.10 6.74 11.88
N GLN A 104 15.39 6.78 12.99
CA GLN A 104 13.99 6.33 13.07
C GLN A 104 13.19 7.14 14.08
N ILE A 105 11.89 7.22 13.86
CA ILE A 105 10.89 7.78 14.78
C ILE A 105 9.77 6.77 14.90
N THR A 106 9.36 6.44 16.13
CA THR A 106 8.21 5.57 16.38
C THR A 106 7.12 6.35 17.09
N PHE A 107 5.89 6.18 16.62
CA PHE A 107 4.69 6.77 17.15
C PHE A 107 3.77 5.64 17.64
N GLU A 108 3.36 5.71 18.90
CA GLU A 108 2.25 4.91 19.38
C GLU A 108 0.95 5.57 18.94
N VAL A 109 0.06 4.79 18.33
CA VAL A 109 -1.21 5.27 17.79
C VAL A 109 -2.33 4.34 18.19
N ASP A 110 -3.54 4.89 18.32
CA ASP A 110 -4.73 4.07 18.47
C ASP A 110 -4.99 3.27 17.19
N LYS A 111 -5.51 2.05 17.31
CA LYS A 111 -5.83 1.20 16.14
C LYS A 111 -6.77 1.87 15.13
N HIS A 112 -7.66 2.72 15.63
CA HIS A 112 -8.64 3.45 14.82
C HIS A 112 -8.11 4.78 14.25
N PHE A 113 -6.84 5.11 14.50
CA PHE A 113 -6.23 6.32 13.98
C PHE A 113 -6.23 6.27 12.44
N LYS A 114 -6.83 7.30 11.84
CA LYS A 114 -7.13 7.30 10.39
C LYS A 114 -5.87 7.43 9.54
N ASN A 115 -5.07 8.41 9.88
CA ASN A 115 -3.83 8.77 9.22
C ASN A 115 -2.87 9.37 10.25
N LEU A 116 -1.58 9.40 9.93
CA LEU A 116 -0.57 10.09 10.71
C LEU A 116 0.16 11.06 9.81
N SER A 117 0.14 12.35 10.15
CA SER A 117 0.96 13.35 9.48
C SER A 117 1.64 14.25 10.49
N THR A 118 2.94 14.44 10.31
CA THR A 118 3.72 15.36 11.14
C THR A 118 5.03 15.75 10.46
N TYR A 119 5.60 16.82 10.96
CA TYR A 119 6.94 17.29 10.68
C TYR A 119 8.00 16.28 11.17
N ILE A 120 9.05 16.08 10.38
CA ILE A 120 10.27 15.36 10.76
C ILE A 120 11.35 16.41 11.11
N PRO A 121 11.99 16.31 12.30
CA PRO A 121 13.06 17.22 12.70
C PRO A 121 14.14 17.38 11.62
N GLN A 122 14.43 18.62 11.22
CA GLN A 122 15.41 18.95 10.18
C GLN A 122 16.81 18.45 10.53
N GLN A 123 17.10 18.25 11.83
CA GLN A 123 18.35 17.68 12.31
C GLN A 123 18.58 16.25 11.81
N TYR A 124 17.56 15.58 11.27
CA TYR A 124 17.64 14.25 10.66
C TYR A 124 17.98 14.31 9.16
N PHE A 125 18.12 15.50 8.58
CA PHE A 125 18.46 15.73 7.17
C PHE A 125 19.67 16.65 7.01
N LYS A 126 20.67 16.52 7.90
CA LYS A 126 21.85 17.42 7.92
C LYS A 126 22.77 17.26 6.71
N ARG A 127 22.77 16.09 6.05
CA ARG A 127 23.64 15.77 4.90
C ARG A 127 22.91 16.07 3.60
N ASN A 128 23.63 16.49 2.58
CA ASN A 128 23.07 16.66 1.25
C ASN A 128 23.04 15.30 0.56
N GLY A 129 22.09 15.09 -0.34
CA GLY A 129 22.00 13.89 -1.17
C GLY A 129 20.70 13.14 -0.99
N LYS A 130 20.74 11.84 -1.32
CA LYS A 130 19.55 11.00 -1.43
C LYS A 130 19.19 10.36 -0.10
N TYR A 131 17.91 10.46 0.23
CA TYR A 131 17.29 9.86 1.40
C TYR A 131 16.15 8.94 0.97
N GLN A 132 15.80 8.03 1.86
CA GLN A 132 14.66 7.15 1.70
C GLN A 132 13.88 7.09 3.02
N LEU A 133 12.59 7.42 2.99
CA LEU A 133 11.67 7.14 4.09
C LEU A 133 11.03 5.77 3.88
N LYS A 134 10.96 4.99 4.96
CA LYS A 134 10.21 3.75 5.04
C LYS A 134 9.18 3.87 6.14
N VAL A 135 7.95 3.45 5.86
CA VAL A 135 6.89 3.30 6.86
C VAL A 135 6.76 1.84 7.23
N LEU A 136 6.84 1.57 8.53
CA LEU A 136 6.51 0.29 9.12
C LEU A 136 5.25 0.45 9.98
N LEU A 137 4.30 -0.47 9.85
CA LEU A 137 3.15 -0.59 10.75
C LEU A 137 3.34 -1.86 11.57
N ASP A 138 3.39 -1.74 12.90
CA ASP A 138 3.73 -2.84 13.83
C ASP A 138 4.99 -3.63 13.41
N GLY A 139 6.02 -2.91 12.93
CA GLY A 139 7.28 -3.50 12.48
C GLY A 139 7.27 -4.10 11.07
N LYS A 140 6.12 -4.15 10.39
CA LYS A 140 6.04 -4.61 8.99
C LYS A 140 6.24 -3.45 8.03
N LEU A 141 7.20 -3.55 7.12
CA LEU A 141 7.41 -2.57 6.05
C LEU A 141 6.18 -2.49 5.12
N MET A 142 5.62 -1.29 4.97
CA MET A 142 4.40 -1.06 4.20
C MET A 142 4.60 -0.17 2.97
N ALA A 143 5.47 0.84 3.07
CA ALA A 143 5.75 1.77 1.98
C ALA A 143 7.16 2.34 2.10
N THR A 144 7.70 2.74 0.95
CA THR A 144 9.03 3.34 0.83
C THR A 144 8.96 4.50 -0.16
N ARG A 145 9.62 5.63 0.14
CA ARG A 145 9.71 6.80 -0.72
C ARG A 145 11.09 7.40 -0.70
N GLU A 146 11.62 7.70 -1.87
CA GLU A 146 12.93 8.34 -2.04
C GLU A 146 12.75 9.82 -2.36
N PHE A 147 13.70 10.62 -1.87
CA PHE A 147 13.77 12.06 -2.11
C PHE A 147 15.21 12.53 -1.95
N GLU A 148 15.49 13.74 -2.41
CA GLU A 148 16.80 14.37 -2.37
C GLU A 148 16.75 15.67 -1.55
N VAL A 149 17.80 15.92 -0.77
CA VAL A 149 18.00 17.17 -0.03
C VAL A 149 19.23 17.87 -0.59
N GLU A 150 19.03 19.04 -1.16
CA GLU A 150 20.07 19.89 -1.76
C GLU A 150 20.22 21.16 -0.93
N LYS A 151 21.46 21.60 -0.69
CA LYS A 151 21.72 22.91 -0.05
C LYS A 151 22.19 23.93 -1.04
#